data_AF-A0A644T4M7-F1
#
_entry.id   AF-A0A644T4M7-F1
#
_cell.length_a   1.000
_cell.length_b   1.000
_cell.length_c   1.000
_cell.angle_alpha   90.00
_cell.angle_beta   90.00
_cell.angle_gamma   90.00
#
_symmetry.space_group_name_H-M   'P 1'
#
loop_
_entity.id
_entity.type
_entity.pdbx_description
1 polymer ?
#
loop_
_entity_poly.entity_id
_entity_poly.type
_entity_poly.pdbx_seq_one_letter_code
_entity_poly.pdbx_strand_id
1 'polypeptide(L)'
;MSIAKEKRTCPMCKEEFIIEMDDCFKRSYYDNTFCSDGCGSANFWLEKVEEKDNPNSVRVDGTHFWIGDEDSKSGFRGHGGAKFIIVFSDGREVITTNLWCQGDIPLNYRKKVLHDNAEFKKFSVNEKEEVKCPTCNSIFNPQKDLRNQLSIDEYRISGMCQNCQDNVFGAD
;
A
#
# COMPACT_ATOMS: atom_id res chain seq x y z
N MET A 1 26.87 -21.27 -27.33
CA MET A 1 25.43 -20.98 -27.14
C MET A 1 25.05 -19.86 -28.09
N SER A 2 24.16 -20.12 -29.03
CA SER A 2 23.69 -19.09 -29.97
C SER A 2 22.52 -18.36 -29.31
N ILE A 3 22.69 -17.06 -29.06
CA ILE A 3 21.59 -16.22 -28.55
C ILE A 3 20.64 -15.93 -29.72
N ALA A 4 19.38 -16.33 -29.59
CA ALA A 4 18.36 -15.96 -30.56
C ALA A 4 18.00 -14.49 -30.36
N LYS A 5 18.01 -13.73 -31.46
CA LYS A 5 17.65 -12.30 -31.47
C LYS A 5 16.33 -12.13 -32.18
N GLU A 6 15.38 -11.45 -31.54
CA GLU A 6 14.07 -11.15 -32.12
C GLU A 6 13.88 -9.63 -32.18
N LYS A 7 13.43 -9.11 -33.32
CA LYS A 7 13.03 -7.70 -33.45
C LYS A 7 11.58 -7.55 -32.98
N ARG A 8 11.32 -6.58 -32.11
CA ARG A 8 9.97 -6.22 -31.63
C ARG A 8 9.74 -4.73 -31.73
N THR A 9 8.47 -4.34 -31.77
CA THR A 9 8.04 -2.94 -31.77
C THR A 9 7.46 -2.62 -30.39
N CYS A 10 7.95 -1.54 -29.77
CA CYS A 10 7.46 -1.13 -28.47
C CYS A 10 6.00 -0.63 -28.56
N PRO A 11 5.06 -1.15 -27.77
CA PRO A 11 3.66 -0.71 -27.84
C PRO A 11 3.48 0.76 -27.43
N MET A 12 4.41 1.33 -26.65
CA MET A 12 4.36 2.71 -26.16
C MET A 12 4.95 3.74 -27.13
N CYS A 13 6.23 3.62 -27.49
CA CYS A 13 6.91 4.60 -28.34
C CYS A 13 6.91 4.21 -29.83
N LYS A 14 6.46 2.99 -30.17
CA LYS A 14 6.48 2.42 -31.53
C LYS A 14 7.89 2.24 -32.13
N GLU A 15 8.94 2.44 -31.34
CA GLU A 15 10.32 2.18 -31.79
C GLU A 15 10.58 0.67 -31.87
N GLU A 16 11.40 0.28 -32.85
CA GLU A 16 11.89 -1.08 -33.00
C GLU A 16 13.10 -1.30 -32.08
N PHE A 17 13.13 -2.44 -31.41
CA PHE A 17 14.25 -2.86 -30.57
C PHE A 17 14.47 -4.36 -30.69
N ILE A 18 15.66 -4.81 -30.30
CA ILE A 18 16.05 -6.22 -30.38
C ILE A 18 16.03 -6.78 -28.97
N ILE A 19 15.31 -7.88 -28.77
CA ILE A 19 15.45 -8.69 -27.56
C ILE A 19 16.43 -9.83 -27.80
N GLU A 20 17.24 -10.08 -26.79
CA GLU A 20 18.10 -11.25 -26.71
C GLU A 20 17.38 -12.30 -25.87
N MET A 21 16.91 -13.36 -26.52
CA MET A 21 16.27 -14.47 -25.83
C MET A 21 17.37 -15.43 -25.38
N ASP A 22 17.76 -15.33 -24.11
CA ASP A 22 18.55 -16.37 -23.46
C ASP A 22 17.64 -17.54 -23.03
N ASP A 23 18.22 -18.75 -22.93
CA ASP A 23 17.48 -19.96 -22.57
C ASP A 23 16.93 -19.94 -21.12
N CYS A 24 17.36 -18.97 -20.29
CA CYS A 24 16.90 -18.77 -18.92
C CYS A 24 15.67 -17.83 -18.86
N PHE A 25 15.48 -16.96 -19.85
CA PHE A 25 14.39 -16.00 -19.97
C PHE A 25 13.14 -16.59 -20.63
N LYS A 26 12.81 -17.85 -20.34
CA LYS A 26 11.56 -18.46 -20.82
C LYS A 26 10.38 -17.93 -20.00
N ARG A 27 9.67 -16.99 -20.63
CA ARG A 27 8.32 -16.46 -20.29
C ARG A 27 8.24 -15.69 -18.98
N SER A 28 8.50 -14.38 -19.04
CA SER A 28 7.79 -13.48 -18.12
C SER A 28 6.33 -13.41 -18.57
N TYR A 29 5.42 -13.32 -17.59
CA TYR A 29 3.97 -13.44 -17.72
C TYR A 29 3.29 -12.32 -18.53
N TYR A 30 4.06 -11.40 -19.10
CA TYR A 30 3.58 -10.23 -19.83
C TYR A 30 4.11 -10.25 -21.27
N ASP A 31 3.22 -10.50 -22.22
CA ASP A 31 3.51 -10.54 -23.67
C ASP A 31 3.86 -9.15 -24.25
N ASN A 32 3.74 -8.09 -23.45
CA ASN A 32 4.09 -6.72 -23.82
C ASN A 32 5.54 -6.41 -23.45
N THR A 33 6.45 -6.72 -24.37
CA THR A 33 7.84 -6.29 -24.25
C THR A 33 7.98 -4.80 -24.57
N PHE A 34 8.54 -4.01 -23.66
CA PHE A 34 8.83 -2.58 -23.86
C PHE A 34 10.31 -2.37 -24.17
N CYS A 35 10.66 -1.32 -24.92
CA CYS A 35 12.05 -1.01 -25.27
C CYS A 35 12.90 -0.50 -24.10
N SER A 36 12.25 -0.03 -23.02
CA SER A 36 12.90 0.52 -21.83
C SER A 36 11.96 0.49 -20.63
N ASP A 37 12.53 0.54 -19.43
CA ASP A 37 11.80 0.65 -18.16
C ASP A 37 10.93 1.92 -18.11
N GLY A 38 11.38 3.01 -18.76
CA GLY A 38 10.63 4.24 -18.89
C GLY A 38 9.35 4.06 -19.71
N CYS A 39 9.41 3.30 -20.80
CA CYS A 39 8.21 2.94 -21.58
C CYS A 39 7.27 2.02 -20.81
N GLY A 40 7.80 1.02 -20.11
CA GLY A 40 6.97 0.15 -19.25
C GLY A 40 6.27 0.94 -18.14
N SER A 41 6.99 1.83 -17.47
CA SER A 41 6.44 2.71 -16.42
C SER A 41 5.38 3.66 -16.98
N ALA A 42 5.61 4.24 -18.15
CA ALA A 42 4.62 5.11 -18.80
C ALA A 42 3.35 4.33 -19.16
N ASN A 43 3.47 3.11 -19.71
CA ASN A 43 2.34 2.24 -20.00
C ASN A 43 1.54 1.92 -18.73
N PHE A 44 2.24 1.51 -17.68
CA PHE A 44 1.63 1.21 -16.38
C PHE A 44 0.77 2.36 -15.87
N TRP A 45 1.29 3.60 -15.88
CA TRP A 45 0.52 4.76 -15.40
C TRP A 45 -0.63 5.15 -16.34
N LEU A 46 -0.52 4.90 -17.66
CA LEU A 46 -1.64 5.08 -18.58
C LEU A 46 -2.79 4.11 -18.28
N GLU A 47 -2.49 2.84 -18.02
CA GLU A 47 -3.50 1.87 -17.58
C GLU A 47 -4.21 2.35 -16.30
N LYS A 48 -3.47 2.91 -15.34
CA LYS A 48 -4.08 3.50 -14.13
C LYS A 48 -4.91 4.74 -14.39
N VAL A 49 -4.61 5.51 -15.44
CA VAL A 49 -5.46 6.61 -15.90
C VAL A 49 -6.78 6.10 -16.46
N GLU A 50 -6.76 5.00 -17.22
CA GLU A 50 -7.97 4.36 -17.74
C GLU A 50 -8.82 3.75 -16.62
N GLU A 51 -8.18 3.17 -15.60
CA GLU A 51 -8.83 2.56 -14.44
C GLU A 51 -9.16 3.56 -13.32
N LYS A 52 -9.02 4.88 -13.55
CA LYS A 52 -9.09 5.89 -12.47
C LYS A 52 -10.41 5.91 -11.70
N ASP A 53 -11.50 5.50 -12.36
CA ASP A 53 -12.87 5.49 -11.82
C ASP A 53 -13.26 4.11 -11.25
N ASN A 54 -12.34 3.14 -11.27
CA ASN A 54 -12.58 1.83 -10.66
C ASN A 54 -12.72 1.99 -9.13
N PRO A 55 -13.74 1.39 -8.50
CA PRO A 55 -13.95 1.49 -7.05
C PRO A 55 -12.79 0.94 -6.21
N ASN A 56 -11.95 0.07 -6.79
CA ASN A 56 -10.77 -0.49 -6.13
C ASN A 56 -9.52 0.39 -6.27
N SER A 57 -9.55 1.43 -7.13
CA SER A 57 -8.44 2.36 -7.28
C SER A 57 -8.47 3.39 -6.15
N VAL A 58 -7.46 3.31 -5.29
CA VAL A 58 -7.28 4.18 -4.12
C VAL A 58 -6.07 5.08 -4.36
N ARG A 59 -6.21 6.37 -4.08
CA ARG A 59 -5.14 7.38 -4.24
C ARG A 59 -5.13 8.26 -2.99
N VAL A 60 -4.07 8.12 -2.20
CA VAL A 60 -3.90 8.81 -0.91
C VAL A 60 -2.52 9.44 -0.89
N ASP A 61 -2.44 10.74 -0.61
CA ASP A 61 -1.20 11.51 -0.50
C ASP A 61 -0.25 11.42 -1.71
N GLY A 62 -0.76 11.08 -2.89
CA GLY A 62 0.00 10.90 -4.12
C GLY A 62 0.56 9.50 -4.33
N THR A 63 0.23 8.54 -3.48
CA THR A 63 0.54 7.13 -3.67
C THR A 63 -0.71 6.40 -4.17
N HIS A 64 -0.52 5.50 -5.14
CA HIS A 64 -1.59 4.67 -5.67
C HIS A 64 -1.63 3.32 -4.97
N PHE A 65 -2.85 2.89 -4.63
CA PHE A 65 -3.13 1.60 -4.04
C PHE A 65 -4.27 0.89 -4.79
N TRP A 66 -4.27 -0.43 -4.69
CA TRP A 66 -5.30 -1.28 -5.24
C TRP A 66 -5.92 -2.18 -4.17
N ILE A 67 -7.25 -2.12 -4.03
CA ILE A 67 -7.99 -3.03 -3.17
C ILE A 67 -8.07 -4.39 -3.86
N GLY A 68 -7.43 -5.39 -3.27
CA GLY A 68 -7.48 -6.77 -3.72
C GLY A 68 -8.73 -7.51 -3.27
N ASP A 69 -8.93 -8.71 -3.81
CA ASP A 69 -10.01 -9.61 -3.42
C ASP A 69 -9.82 -10.12 -1.98
N GLU A 70 -10.76 -9.83 -1.09
CA GLU A 70 -10.69 -10.26 0.31
C GLU A 70 -10.79 -11.78 0.46
N ASP A 71 -11.47 -12.47 -0.47
CA ASP A 71 -11.69 -13.92 -0.46
C ASP A 71 -10.54 -14.71 -1.14
N SER A 72 -9.48 -14.00 -1.54
CA SER A 72 -8.31 -14.61 -2.16
C SER A 72 -7.70 -15.70 -1.28
N LYS A 73 -7.48 -16.88 -1.88
CA LYS A 73 -6.81 -18.03 -1.26
C LYS A 73 -5.28 -17.94 -1.29
N SER A 74 -4.73 -16.85 -1.83
CA SER A 74 -3.28 -16.62 -1.83
C SER A 74 -2.75 -16.51 -0.41
N GLY A 75 -1.58 -17.11 -0.14
CA GLY A 75 -0.87 -16.93 1.13
C GLY A 75 -0.34 -15.50 1.34
N PHE A 76 -0.27 -14.69 0.27
CA PHE A 76 0.15 -13.30 0.31
C PHE A 76 -1.05 -12.36 0.13
N ARG A 77 -1.16 -11.39 1.04
CA ARG A 77 -2.13 -10.29 1.00
C ARG A 77 -1.41 -8.95 0.91
N GLY A 78 -2.06 -7.96 0.34
CA GLY A 78 -1.60 -6.58 0.31
C GLY A 78 -1.28 -6.09 1.73
N HIS A 79 -0.15 -5.40 1.89
CA HIS A 79 0.41 -4.99 3.18
C HIS A 79 0.46 -6.11 4.24
N GLY A 80 0.67 -7.36 3.82
CA GLY A 80 0.80 -8.50 4.72
C GLY A 80 -0.46 -8.84 5.51
N GLY A 81 -1.65 -8.38 5.09
CA GLY A 81 -2.90 -8.61 5.81
C GLY A 81 -3.28 -7.51 6.80
N ALA A 82 -2.52 -6.42 6.87
CA ALA A 82 -2.84 -5.31 7.76
C ALA A 82 -4.21 -4.71 7.42
N LYS A 83 -4.98 -4.35 8.46
CA LYS A 83 -6.33 -3.79 8.31
C LYS A 83 -6.26 -2.28 8.07
N PHE A 84 -6.90 -1.83 6.99
CA PHE A 84 -7.05 -0.42 6.65
C PHE A 84 -8.52 -0.03 6.63
N ILE A 85 -8.80 1.21 7.02
CA ILE A 85 -10.10 1.86 6.85
C ILE A 85 -9.87 3.04 5.92
N ILE A 86 -10.49 2.99 4.76
CA ILE A 86 -10.31 3.93 3.65
C ILE A 86 -11.61 4.70 3.49
N VAL A 87 -11.53 6.02 3.58
CA VAL A 87 -12.66 6.92 3.36
C VAL A 87 -12.45 7.63 2.03
N PHE A 88 -13.29 7.33 1.05
CA PHE A 88 -13.25 7.95 -0.26
C PHE A 88 -13.95 9.31 -0.24
N SER A 89 -13.51 10.21 -1.13
CA SER A 89 -14.11 11.53 -1.31
C SER A 89 -15.55 11.49 -1.84
N ASP A 90 -15.99 10.36 -2.38
CA ASP A 90 -17.38 10.08 -2.76
C ASP A 90 -18.28 9.71 -1.57
N GLY A 91 -17.71 9.61 -0.35
CA GLY A 91 -18.40 9.25 0.89
C GLY A 91 -18.40 7.74 1.19
N ARG A 92 -17.83 6.90 0.32
CA ARG A 92 -17.71 5.46 0.55
C ARG A 92 -16.63 5.16 1.59
N GLU A 93 -16.97 4.31 2.56
CA GLU A 93 -16.00 3.77 3.52
C GLU A 93 -15.74 2.29 3.19
N VAL A 94 -14.47 1.91 3.08
CA VAL A 94 -14.05 0.52 2.82
C VAL A 94 -13.08 0.06 3.89
N ILE A 95 -13.34 -1.13 4.42
CA ILE A 95 -12.44 -1.83 5.32
C ILE A 95 -11.82 -2.98 4.53
N THR A 96 -10.49 -3.04 4.47
CA THR A 96 -9.76 -4.06 3.69
C THR A 96 -8.56 -4.57 4.47
N THR A 97 -8.23 -5.85 4.27
CA THR A 97 -6.97 -6.46 4.72
C THR A 97 -6.07 -6.84 3.54
N ASN A 98 -6.43 -6.44 2.32
CA ASN A 98 -5.74 -6.82 1.09
C ASN A 98 -5.43 -5.61 0.21
N LEU A 99 -4.77 -4.61 0.78
CA LEU A 99 -4.43 -3.36 0.09
C LEU A 99 -3.01 -3.43 -0.53
N TRP A 100 -2.90 -3.30 -1.85
CA TRP A 100 -1.63 -3.38 -2.56
C TRP A 100 -1.11 -2.00 -2.92
N CYS A 101 0.09 -1.66 -2.44
CA CYS A 101 0.78 -0.44 -2.86
C CYS A 101 1.34 -0.62 -4.28
N GLN A 102 1.00 0.29 -5.18
CA GLN A 102 1.46 0.30 -6.57
C GLN A 102 2.56 1.35 -6.84
N GLY A 103 2.89 2.15 -5.83
CA GLY A 103 3.96 3.15 -5.88
C GLY A 103 3.45 4.58 -5.97
N ASP A 104 4.40 5.51 -5.99
CA ASP A 104 4.13 6.94 -6.02
C ASP A 104 3.71 7.39 -7.42
N ILE A 105 2.62 8.14 -7.50
CA ILE A 105 2.05 8.65 -8.74
C ILE A 105 2.97 9.77 -9.27
N PRO A 106 3.50 9.64 -10.50
CA PRO A 106 4.36 10.67 -11.06
C PRO A 106 3.62 12.01 -11.15
N LEU A 107 4.36 13.09 -10.89
CA LEU A 107 3.81 14.43 -10.67
C LEU A 107 2.91 14.92 -11.82
N ASN A 108 3.27 14.57 -13.06
CA ASN A 108 2.51 14.91 -14.25
C ASN A 108 1.12 14.25 -14.29
N TYR A 109 0.99 13.01 -13.81
CA TYR A 109 -0.30 12.31 -13.74
C TYR A 109 -1.10 12.78 -12.53
N ARG A 110 -0.45 12.91 -11.36
CA ARG A 110 -1.09 13.35 -10.11
C ARG A 110 -1.77 14.72 -10.26
N LYS A 111 -1.11 15.66 -10.92
CA LYS A 111 -1.63 17.03 -11.10
C LYS A 111 -2.70 17.16 -12.19
N LYS A 112 -2.77 16.20 -13.12
CA LYS A 112 -3.64 16.33 -14.31
C LYS A 112 -4.89 15.46 -14.24
N VAL A 113 -4.76 14.23 -13.74
CA VAL A 113 -5.82 13.23 -13.86
C VAL A 113 -5.96 12.37 -12.60
N LEU A 114 -4.85 11.88 -12.05
CA LEU A 114 -4.83 10.97 -10.90
C LEU A 114 -4.73 11.73 -9.57
N HIS A 115 -5.73 12.56 -9.30
CA HIS A 115 -5.85 13.25 -8.02
C HIS A 115 -6.13 12.28 -6.87
N ASP A 116 -5.76 12.67 -5.66
CA ASP A 116 -6.10 11.94 -4.44
C ASP A 116 -7.63 11.83 -4.32
N ASN A 117 -8.12 10.63 -4.00
CA ASN A 117 -9.56 10.32 -3.95
C ASN A 117 -9.99 9.68 -2.63
N ALA A 118 -9.07 9.49 -1.69
CA ALA A 118 -9.36 8.89 -0.41
C ALA A 118 -8.37 9.36 0.67
N GLU A 119 -8.72 9.07 1.91
CA GLU A 119 -7.86 9.22 3.08
C GLU A 119 -7.89 7.96 3.95
N PHE A 120 -6.79 7.70 4.66
CA PHE A 120 -6.76 6.64 5.66
C PHE A 120 -7.31 7.15 6.99
N LYS A 121 -8.39 6.52 7.45
CA LYS A 121 -8.94 6.81 8.77
C LYS A 121 -8.01 6.22 9.81
N LYS A 122 -7.40 7.08 10.64
CA LYS A 122 -6.61 6.63 11.78
C LYS A 122 -7.54 5.88 12.74
N PHE A 123 -7.04 4.80 13.31
CA PHE A 123 -7.59 4.26 14.54
C PHE A 123 -7.28 5.27 15.65
N SER A 124 -8.14 6.28 15.79
CA SER A 124 -8.15 7.09 17.00
C SER A 124 -8.64 6.18 18.12
N VAL A 125 -7.77 5.90 19.08
CA VAL A 125 -8.22 5.43 20.39
C VAL A 125 -9.22 6.48 20.86
N ASN A 126 -10.48 6.12 21.03
CA ASN A 126 -11.49 7.09 21.44
C ASN A 126 -11.06 7.69 22.78
N GLU A 127 -11.20 9.02 22.95
CA GLU A 127 -10.98 9.72 24.22
C GLU A 127 -11.78 9.16 25.41
N LYS A 128 -12.77 8.30 25.12
CA LYS A 128 -13.69 7.69 26.07
C LYS A 128 -13.53 6.18 26.24
N GLU A 129 -12.61 5.53 25.52
CA GLU A 129 -12.40 4.07 25.66
C GLU A 129 -11.33 3.79 26.71
N GLU A 130 -11.82 3.47 27.90
CA GLU A 130 -11.06 2.72 28.90
C GLU A 130 -10.70 1.34 28.32
N VAL A 131 -9.41 1.03 28.29
CA VAL A 131 -8.88 -0.24 27.78
C VAL A 131 -8.24 -1.04 28.90
N LYS A 132 -8.29 -2.37 28.76
CA LYS A 132 -7.70 -3.29 29.73
C LYS A 132 -6.27 -3.65 29.33
N CYS A 133 -5.30 -3.40 30.19
CA CYS A 133 -3.91 -3.80 30.00
C CYS A 133 -3.81 -5.34 29.95
N PRO A 134 -3.17 -5.94 28.93
CA PRO A 134 -3.04 -7.39 28.82
C PRO A 134 -2.13 -8.00 29.91
N THR A 135 -1.22 -7.19 30.48
CA THR A 135 -0.21 -7.67 31.45
C THR A 135 -0.74 -7.67 32.88
N CYS A 136 -1.34 -6.55 33.32
CA CYS A 136 -1.77 -6.38 34.70
C CYS A 136 -3.29 -6.30 34.88
N ASN A 137 -4.05 -6.39 33.78
CA ASN A 137 -5.51 -6.27 33.77
C ASN A 137 -6.07 -4.92 34.27
N SER A 138 -5.21 -3.92 34.50
CA SER A 138 -5.67 -2.57 34.88
C SER A 138 -6.44 -1.93 33.73
N ILE A 139 -7.51 -1.24 34.07
CA ILE A 139 -8.24 -0.41 33.14
C ILE A 139 -7.61 0.98 33.14
N PHE A 140 -7.30 1.51 31.96
CA PHE A 140 -6.68 2.82 31.79
C PHE A 140 -7.12 3.46 30.47
N ASN A 141 -6.96 4.77 30.35
CA ASN A 141 -7.22 5.54 29.14
C ASN A 141 -5.88 5.88 28.45
N PRO A 142 -5.58 5.33 27.26
CA PRO A 142 -4.29 5.54 26.60
C PRO A 142 -3.97 7.00 26.27
N GLN A 143 -4.97 7.87 26.13
CA GLN A 143 -4.74 9.28 25.85
C GLN A 143 -4.51 10.13 27.11
N LYS A 144 -4.94 9.66 28.28
CA LYS A 144 -4.79 10.40 29.55
C LYS A 144 -3.70 9.84 30.44
N ASP A 145 -3.53 8.52 30.43
CA ASP A 145 -2.71 7.81 31.42
C ASP A 145 -1.33 7.42 30.88
N LEU A 146 -1.06 7.62 29.58
CA LEU A 146 0.27 7.45 29.00
C LEU A 146 1.04 8.79 29.05
N ARG A 147 2.32 8.73 29.42
CA ARG A 147 3.10 9.90 29.80
C ARG A 147 3.40 10.85 28.63
N ASN A 148 3.66 10.29 27.45
CA ASN A 148 4.12 11.04 26.29
C ASN A 148 3.86 10.29 24.96
N GLN A 149 4.24 10.92 23.85
CA GLN A 149 4.04 10.36 22.50
C GLN A 149 4.76 9.01 22.30
N LEU A 150 5.94 8.83 22.90
CA LEU A 150 6.67 7.57 22.83
C LEU A 150 5.86 6.45 23.48
N SER A 151 5.32 6.66 24.69
CA SER A 151 4.48 5.67 25.37
C SER A 151 3.18 5.38 24.62
N ILE A 152 2.62 6.36 23.89
CA ILE A 152 1.49 6.13 22.97
C ILE A 152 1.89 5.21 21.82
N ASP A 153 3.06 5.41 21.24
CA ASP A 153 3.55 4.57 20.15
C ASP A 153 3.91 3.15 20.63
N GLU A 154 4.48 3.01 21.83
CA GLU A 154 4.71 1.72 22.50
C GLU A 154 3.40 1.00 22.85
N TYR A 155 2.37 1.74 23.30
CA TYR A 155 1.03 1.20 23.52
C TYR A 155 0.41 0.67 22.23
N ARG A 156 0.58 1.36 21.09
CA ARG A 156 0.05 0.89 19.80
C ARG A 156 0.64 -0.45 19.37
N ILE A 157 1.84 -0.78 19.83
CA ILE A 157 2.51 -2.04 19.54
C ILE A 157 2.12 -3.11 20.58
N SER A 158 2.11 -2.77 21.86
CA SER A 158 2.04 -3.74 22.97
C SER A 158 0.68 -3.85 23.65
N GLY A 159 -0.16 -2.81 23.59
CA GLY A 159 -1.39 -2.69 24.37
C GLY A 159 -1.21 -2.47 25.87
N MET A 160 0.02 -2.28 26.37
CA MET A 160 0.32 -2.18 27.81
C MET A 160 0.03 -0.80 28.40
N CYS A 161 -0.34 -0.74 29.68
CA CYS A 161 -0.41 0.51 30.44
C CYS A 161 0.98 1.06 30.79
N GLN A 162 1.06 2.34 31.19
CA GLN A 162 2.31 3.04 31.48
C GLN A 162 3.22 2.28 32.46
N ASN A 163 2.69 1.86 33.62
CA ASN A 163 3.49 1.10 34.60
C ASN A 163 4.06 -0.21 34.04
N CYS A 164 3.31 -0.90 33.18
CA CYS A 164 3.79 -2.12 32.55
C CYS A 164 4.83 -1.84 31.47
N GLN A 165 4.69 -0.74 30.74
CA GLN A 165 5.70 -0.27 29.80
C GLN A 165 6.99 0.07 30.54
N ASP A 166 6.93 0.86 31.61
CA ASP A 166 8.10 1.27 32.39
C ASP A 166 8.88 0.07 32.96
N ASN A 167 8.17 -1.00 33.35
CA ASN A 167 8.79 -2.24 33.84
C ASN A 167 9.50 -3.05 32.74
N VAL A 168 9.10 -2.91 31.48
CA VAL A 168 9.64 -3.69 30.35
C VAL A 168 10.68 -2.89 29.58
N PHE A 169 10.40 -1.62 29.28
CA PHE A 169 11.22 -0.75 28.45
C PHE A 169 12.10 0.21 29.27
N GLY A 170 11.81 0.38 30.57
CA GLY A 170 12.45 1.37 31.43
C GLY A 170 11.64 2.68 31.50
N ALA A 171 11.84 3.43 32.59
CA ALA A 171 11.34 4.79 32.69
C ALA A 171 12.35 5.75 32.04
N ASP A 172 11.85 6.62 31.14
CA ASP A 172 12.63 7.74 30.58
C ASP A 172 12.61 8.97 31.50
#